data_AF-K9Q8X1-F1
#
_entry.id   AF-K9Q8X1-F1
#
_cell.length_a   1.000
_cell.length_b   1.000
_cell.length_c   1.000
_cell.angle_alpha   90.00
_cell.angle_beta   90.00
_cell.angle_gamma   90.00
#
_symmetry.space_group_name_H-M   'P 1'
#
loop_
_entity.id
_entity.type
_entity.pdbx_description
1 polymer ?
#
loop_
_entity_poly.entity_id
_entity_poly.type
_entity_poly.pdbx_seq_one_letter_code
_entity_poly.pdbx_strand_id
1 'polypeptide(L)' 'MKDNLPERMLRLMSDGSWYSTEELVKKISHRFSATMYVLRKRGYIFEERRIEGQRREWRLVVESKAIA' A
#
# COMPACT_ATOMS: atom_id res chain seq x y z
N MET A 1 -11.51 -13.01 -12.62
CA MET A 1 -10.98 -11.63 -12.57
C MET A 1 -9.50 -11.74 -12.27
N LYS A 2 -8.60 -11.16 -13.07
CA LYS A 2 -7.18 -11.11 -12.70
C LYS A 2 -7.09 -10.23 -11.46
N ASP A 3 -6.68 -10.78 -10.33
CA ASP A 3 -6.45 -10.00 -9.11
C ASP A 3 -5.39 -8.93 -9.39
N ASN A 4 -5.84 -7.70 -9.64
CA ASN A 4 -4.95 -6.58 -9.86
C ASN A 4 -4.44 -6.11 -8.49
N LEU A 5 -3.30 -6.66 -8.06
CA LEU A 5 -2.66 -6.34 -6.78
C LEU A 5 -2.61 -4.82 -6.50
N PRO A 6 -2.25 -3.95 -7.47
CA PRO A 6 -2.38 -2.51 -7.34
C PRO A 6 -3.76 -2.01 -6.89
N GLU A 7 -4.84 -2.40 -7.57
CA GLU A 7 -6.20 -1.96 -7.23
C GLU A 7 -6.62 -2.47 -5.86
N ARG A 8 -6.28 -3.72 -5.54
CA ARG A 8 -6.58 -4.31 -4.24
C ARG A 8 -5.84 -3.58 -3.11
N MET A 9 -4.59 -3.18 -3.34
CA MET A 9 -3.81 -2.41 -2.37
C MET A 9 -4.39 -1.02 -2.14
N LEU A 10 -4.81 -0.34 -3.21
CA LEU A 10 -5.47 0.96 -3.10
C LEU A 10 -6.78 0.87 -2.31
N ARG A 11 -7.64 -0.11 -2.62
CA ARG A 11 -8.89 -0.33 -1.87
C ARG A 11 -8.66 -0.69 -0.41
N LEU A 12 -7.57 -1.42 -0.10
CA LEU A 12 -7.23 -1.73 1.27
C LEU A 12 -6.84 -0.46 2.03
N MET A 13 -5.95 0.34 1.45
CA MET A 13 -5.33 1.47 2.15
C MET A 13 -6.06 2.81 1.97
N SER A 14 -7.21 2.83 1.26
CA SER A 14 -8.01 4.05 1.03
C SER A 14 -8.64 4.61 2.30
N ASP A 15 -8.68 3.83 3.38
CA ASP A 15 -9.09 4.32 4.69
C ASP A 15 -8.03 5.24 5.34
N GLY A 16 -6.85 5.34 4.74
CA GLY A 16 -5.74 6.12 5.28
C GLY A 16 -5.24 5.57 6.61
N SER A 17 -5.45 4.29 6.91
CA SER A 17 -4.90 3.65 8.11
C SER A 17 -3.45 3.23 7.92
N TRP A 18 -2.78 2.96 9.03
CA TRP A 18 -1.48 2.31 9.04
C TRP A 18 -1.64 0.80 8.98
N TYR A 19 -0.87 0.14 8.11
CA TYR A 19 -0.90 -1.30 7.91
C TYR A 19 0.47 -1.91 8.17
N SER A 20 0.50 -3.00 8.95
CA SER A 20 1.75 -3.72 9.17
C SER A 20 2.21 -4.48 7.93
N THR A 21 3.50 -4.83 7.91
CA THR A 21 4.04 -5.69 6.84
C THR A 21 3.31 -7.04 6.78
N GLU A 22 2.99 -7.63 7.94
CA GLU A 22 2.25 -8.89 8.04
C GLU A 22 0.83 -8.77 7.49
N GLU A 23 0.14 -7.66 7.77
CA GLU A 23 -1.19 -7.39 7.22
C GLU A 23 -1.16 -7.24 5.71
N LEU A 24 -0.19 -6.49 5.16
CA LEU A 24 -0.06 -6.30 3.72
C LEU A 24 0.30 -7.60 3.01
N VAL A 25 1.15 -8.44 3.61
CA VAL A 25 1.44 -9.78 3.09
C VAL A 25 0.20 -10.66 3.07
N LYS A 26 -0.59 -10.67 4.15
CA LYS A 26 -1.82 -11.49 4.27
C LYS A 26 -2.94 -10.98 3.36
N LYS A 27 -3.14 -9.68 3.29
CA LYS A 27 -4.28 -9.05 2.59
C LYS A 27 -3.99 -8.76 1.12
N ILE A 28 -2.73 -8.61 0.71
CA ILE A 28 -2.32 -8.34 -0.67
C ILE A 28 -1.51 -9.51 -1.22
N SER A 29 -0.25 -9.65 -0.80
CA SER A 29 0.70 -10.69 -1.23
C SER A 29 2.08 -10.42 -0.60
N HIS A 30 2.95 -11.43 -0.56
CA HIS A 30 4.40 -11.24 -0.35
C HIS A 30 5.04 -10.23 -1.35
N ARG A 31 4.36 -9.90 -2.45
CA ARG A 31 4.78 -8.89 -3.45
C ARG A 31 4.20 -7.49 -3.19
N PHE A 32 3.70 -7.18 -2.00
CA PHE A 32 3.11 -5.86 -1.72
C PHE A 32 4.12 -4.72 -1.95
N SER A 33 5.41 -4.90 -1.64
CA SER A 33 6.45 -3.88 -1.86
C SER A 33 6.66 -3.57 -3.35
N ALA A 34 6.66 -4.59 -4.21
CA ALA A 34 6.68 -4.42 -5.66
C ALA A 34 5.41 -3.72 -6.16
N THR A 35 4.27 -4.01 -5.54
CA THR A 35 2.98 -3.35 -5.83
C THR A 35 3.02 -1.86 -5.47
N MET A 36 3.52 -1.52 -4.28
CA MET A 36 3.77 -0.14 -3.85
C MET A 36 4.69 0.59 -4.81
N TYR A 37 5.75 -0.06 -5.28
CA TYR A 37 6.67 0.54 -6.24
C TYR A 37 5.97 0.93 -7.55
N VAL A 38 5.10 0.06 -8.07
CA VAL A 38 4.28 0.37 -9.26
C VAL A 38 3.32 1.53 -8.97
N LEU A 39 2.68 1.56 -7.80
CA LEU A 39 1.77 2.64 -7.41
C LEU A 39 2.50 3.98 -7.23
N ARG A 40 3.71 3.97 -6.64
CA ARG A 40 4.56 5.18 -6.56
C ARG A 40 4.88 5.76 -7.92
N LYS A 41 5.17 4.91 -8.93
CA LYS A 41 5.33 5.36 -10.32
C LYS A 41 4.07 5.97 -10.93
N ARG A 42 2.89 5.65 -10.39
CA ARG A 42 1.59 6.21 -10.80
C ARG A 42 1.18 7.45 -9.99
N GLY A 43 2.08 7.98 -9.16
CA GLY A 43 1.85 9.20 -8.37
C GLY A 43 1.24 8.97 -6.98
N TYR A 44 1.05 7.72 -6.55
CA TYR A 44 0.58 7.44 -5.19
C TYR A 44 1.70 7.60 -4.17
N ILE A 45 1.37 8.21 -3.03
CA ILE A 45 2.35 8.47 -1.96
C ILE A 45 2.05 7.57 -0.77
N PHE A 46 3.10 6.88 -0.31
CA PHE A 46 3.03 6.03 0.87
C PHE A 46 4.02 6.53 1.92
N GLU A 47 3.52 6.74 3.13
CA GLU A 47 4.33 6.94 4.31
C GLU A 47 4.76 5.60 4.91
N GLU A 48 5.91 5.63 5.58
CA GLU A 48 6.47 4.51 6.32
C GLU A 48 6.79 4.98 7.75
N ARG A 49 6.44 4.17 8.76
CA ARG A 49 6.87 4.39 10.13
C ARG A 49 7.45 3.12 10.74
N ARG A 50 8.43 3.31 11.63
CA ARG A 50 8.99 2.25 12.47
C ARG A 50 8.26 2.25 13.80
N ILE A 51 7.77 1.10 14.24
CA ILE A 51 7.06 0.98 15.53
C ILE A 51 7.99 0.43 16.59
N GLU A 52 8.40 -0.83 16.45
CA GLU A 52 9.28 -1.52 17.39
C GLU A 52 10.24 -2.45 16.66
N GLY A 53 11.52 -2.44 17.05
CA GLY A 53 12.51 -3.33 16.48
C GLY A 53 12.58 -3.19 14.95
N GLN A 54 12.28 -4.26 14.22
CA GLN A 54 12.26 -4.26 12.75
C GLN A 54 10.86 -4.09 12.14
N ARG A 55 9.82 -3.90 12.95
CA ARG A 55 8.44 -3.76 12.47
C ARG A 55 8.23 -2.40 11.82
N ARG A 56 7.68 -2.45 10.62
CA ARG A 56 7.35 -1.29 9.78
C ARG A 56 5.87 -1.31 9.45
N GLU A 57 5.29 -0.13 9.44
CA GLU A 57 3.94 0.10 8.98
C GLU A 57 3.93 1.10 7.82
N TRP A 58 2.90 0.97 6.99
CA TRP A 58 2.73 1.76 5.79
C TRP A 58 1.35 2.39 5.76
N ARG A 59 1.26 3.62 5.25
CA ARG A 59 -0.01 4.33 5.08
C ARG A 59 -0.07 4.95 3.69
N LEU A 60 -1.23 4.93 3.05
CA LEU A 60 -1.50 5.70 1.83
C LEU A 60 -1.87 7.14 2.21
N VAL A 61 -1.14 8.11 1.66
CA VAL A 61 -1.28 9.54 1.99
C VAL A 61 -1.99 10.31 0.89
N VAL A 62 -1.60 10.05 -0.36
CA VAL A 62 -2.23 10.64 -1.53
C VAL A 62 -2.75 9.52 -2.41
N GLU A 63 -4.06 9.43 -2.47
CA GLU A 63 -4.73 8.75 -3.57
C GLU A 63 -4.48 9.59 -4.82
N SER A 64 -3.82 9.01 -5.82
CA SER A 64 -3.66 9.66 -7.12
C SER A 64 -5.05 9.95 -7.66
N LYS A 65 -5.49 11.21 -7.51
CA LYS A 65 -6.57 11.78 -8.30
C LYS A 65 -6.05 11.82 -9.73
N ALA A 66 -6.13 10.68 -10.42
CA ALA A 66 -6.33 10.72 -11.85
C ALA A 66 -7.60 11.55 -12.04
N ILE A 67 -7.38 12.70 -12.65
CA ILE A 67 -8.32 13.77 -12.94
C ILE A 67 -9.62 13.17 -13.48
N ALA A 68 -10.74 13.65 -12.92
CA ALA A 68 -12.10 13.37 -13.36
C ALA A 68 -12.34 13.77 -14.82
#